data_AF-A0A3Q3CG17-F1
#
_entry.id   AF-A0A3Q3CG17-F1
#
_cell.length_a   1.000
_cell.length_b   1.000
_cell.length_c   1.000
_cell.angle_alpha   90.00
_cell.angle_beta   90.00
_cell.angle_gamma   90.00
#
_symmetry.space_group_name_H-M   'P 1'
#
loop_
_entity.id
_entity.type
_entity.pdbx_description
1 polymer ?
#
loop_
_entity_poly.entity_id
_entity_poly.type
_entity_poly.pdbx_seq_one_letter_code
_entity_poly.pdbx_strand_id
1 'polypeptide(L)'
;MARSSICFAECPKKTGLPREVVKWLQTLDLAFYPKNVRRDFSSGYLVAQIFSHYYPRDFSLHSYDRGTSLSAKQWNWSQIERSLEKRNLYLKKEAIDGTIHCKPGAAELLVLEVYTILTKGRVSDVEGPEPDFTDEEYQNLLPSLARSTASKAIKNNLTATEIQAVPDISTNQRKAENILCRHLEHKAAERILNPGRFKVKPKRSHPAPHNLVPQSQMDKCSDTCSPEGNTLKLWSSPAWSRASVSFKEIKVRQPAKHSLVNY
;
A
#
# COMPACT_ATOMS: atom_id res chain seq x y z
N MET A 1 -34.50 26.49 2.47
CA MET A 1 -33.12 25.97 2.62
C MET A 1 -33.18 24.46 2.54
N ALA A 2 -32.93 23.89 1.37
CA ALA A 2 -32.95 22.44 1.17
C ALA A 2 -31.71 21.83 1.85
N ARG A 3 -31.94 20.91 2.79
CA ARG A 3 -30.88 20.07 3.36
C ARG A 3 -30.44 19.13 2.23
N SER A 4 -29.28 19.40 1.65
CA SER A 4 -28.62 18.47 0.73
C SER A 4 -28.26 17.21 1.53
N SER A 5 -29.10 16.19 1.45
CA SER A 5 -28.80 14.86 1.95
C SER A 5 -27.52 14.38 1.25
N ILE A 6 -26.45 14.23 2.02
CA ILE A 6 -25.22 13.61 1.54
C ILE A 6 -25.55 12.13 1.34
N CYS A 7 -25.98 11.76 0.14
CA CYS A 7 -26.07 10.37 -0.26
C CYS A 7 -24.64 9.84 -0.37
N PHE A 8 -24.17 9.14 0.67
CA PHE A 8 -22.98 8.32 0.55
C PHE A 8 -23.29 7.24 -0.48
N ALA A 9 -22.56 7.23 -1.58
CA ALA A 9 -22.64 6.13 -2.54
C ALA A 9 -22.42 4.81 -1.79
N GLU A 10 -23.36 3.89 -1.93
CA GLU A 10 -23.24 2.55 -1.36
C GLU A 10 -21.95 1.94 -1.91
N CYS A 11 -20.96 1.70 -1.03
CA CYS A 11 -19.80 0.91 -1.40
C CYS A 11 -20.32 -0.47 -1.85
N PRO A 12 -20.00 -0.93 -3.07
CA PRO A 12 -20.47 -2.23 -3.53
C PRO A 12 -19.96 -3.30 -2.55
N LYS A 13 -20.90 -3.94 -1.83
CA LYS A 13 -20.63 -5.01 -0.85
C LYS A 13 -20.25 -6.32 -1.54
N LYS A 14 -19.23 -6.29 -2.41
CA LYS A 14 -18.68 -7.47 -3.10
C LYS A 14 -17.39 -7.97 -2.43
N THR A 15 -17.22 -7.78 -1.13
CA THR A 15 -16.00 -8.20 -0.40
C THR A 15 -15.96 -9.71 -0.12
N GLY A 16 -16.57 -10.53 -0.96
CA GLY A 16 -16.69 -11.96 -0.73
C GLY A 16 -17.01 -12.74 -1.99
N LEU A 17 -16.73 -14.04 -1.94
CA LEU A 17 -17.03 -14.96 -3.03
C LEU A 17 -18.55 -15.10 -3.23
N PRO A 18 -19.04 -15.18 -4.48
CA PRO A 18 -20.44 -15.49 -4.75
C PRO A 18 -20.86 -16.80 -4.08
N ARG A 19 -22.11 -16.90 -3.65
CA ARG A 19 -22.64 -18.08 -2.95
C ARG A 19 -22.42 -19.38 -3.73
N GLU A 20 -22.53 -19.32 -5.06
CA GLU A 20 -22.32 -20.47 -5.94
C GLU A 20 -20.88 -20.97 -5.89
N VAL A 21 -19.91 -20.04 -5.92
CA VAL A 21 -18.48 -20.34 -5.78
C VAL A 21 -18.17 -20.91 -4.39
N VAL A 22 -18.78 -20.37 -3.35
CA VAL A 22 -18.64 -20.89 -1.97
C VAL A 22 -19.13 -22.33 -1.88
N LYS A 23 -20.32 -22.63 -2.41
CA LYS A 23 -20.84 -23.99 -2.44
C LYS A 23 -19.94 -24.92 -3.23
N TRP A 24 -19.46 -24.48 -4.38
CA TRP A 24 -18.53 -25.25 -5.19
C TRP A 24 -17.25 -25.59 -4.42
N LEU A 25 -16.63 -24.62 -3.74
CA LEU A 25 -15.46 -24.89 -2.90
C LEU A 25 -15.74 -25.93 -1.80
N GLN A 26 -16.94 -25.95 -1.24
CA GLN A 26 -17.35 -26.96 -0.25
C GLN A 26 -17.49 -28.36 -0.84
N THR A 27 -17.71 -28.50 -2.15
CA THR A 27 -17.80 -29.82 -2.81
C THR A 27 -16.46 -30.48 -3.09
N LEU A 28 -15.36 -29.71 -3.07
CA LEU A 28 -14.02 -30.17 -3.49
C LEU A 28 -13.22 -30.92 -2.40
N ASP A 29 -13.83 -31.15 -1.22
CA ASP A 29 -13.20 -31.78 -0.04
C ASP A 29 -11.74 -31.32 0.20
N LEU A 30 -11.57 -29.99 0.26
CA LEU A 30 -10.27 -29.37 0.47
C LEU A 30 -9.73 -29.71 1.86
N ALA A 31 -8.40 -29.76 2.01
CA ALA A 31 -7.76 -30.12 3.28
C ALA A 31 -8.18 -29.19 4.43
N PHE A 32 -8.53 -27.95 4.10
CA PHE A 32 -9.24 -27.04 4.98
C PHE A 32 -10.09 -26.07 4.16
N TYR A 33 -11.17 -25.59 4.76
CA TYR A 33 -12.00 -24.55 4.16
C TYR A 33 -11.38 -23.16 4.38
N PRO A 34 -11.18 -22.35 3.33
CA PRO A 34 -10.55 -21.03 3.43
C PRO A 34 -11.41 -20.08 4.26
N LYS A 35 -10.87 -19.59 5.39
CA LYS A 35 -11.55 -18.60 6.25
C LYS A 35 -11.22 -17.18 5.80
N ASN A 36 -10.02 -16.98 5.26
CA ASN A 36 -9.56 -15.71 4.73
C ASN A 36 -9.07 -15.94 3.30
N VAL A 37 -9.98 -15.80 2.33
CA VAL A 37 -9.72 -16.06 0.91
C VAL A 37 -8.43 -15.38 0.44
N ARG A 38 -8.24 -14.10 0.76
CA ARG A 38 -7.04 -13.35 0.39
C ARG A 38 -5.75 -13.97 0.89
N ARG A 39 -5.71 -14.39 2.16
CA ARG A 39 -4.50 -14.98 2.76
C ARG A 39 -4.30 -16.43 2.31
N ASP A 40 -5.37 -17.22 2.36
CA ASP A 40 -5.32 -18.67 2.20
C ASP A 40 -5.02 -19.06 0.74
N PHE A 41 -5.50 -18.28 -0.23
CA PHE A 41 -5.19 -18.47 -1.65
C PHE A 41 -3.84 -17.87 -2.07
N SER A 42 -3.27 -16.91 -1.31
CA SER A 42 -2.02 -16.24 -1.69
C SER A 42 -0.83 -17.19 -1.87
N SER A 43 -0.79 -18.31 -1.14
CA SER A 43 0.26 -19.33 -1.25
C SER A 43 0.24 -20.10 -2.58
N GLY A 44 -0.90 -20.14 -3.28
CA GLY A 44 -1.11 -21.00 -4.44
C GLY A 44 -1.37 -22.47 -4.09
N TYR A 45 -1.01 -22.94 -2.88
CA TYR A 45 -1.24 -24.33 -2.47
C TYR A 45 -2.71 -24.75 -2.58
N LEU A 46 -3.64 -23.91 -2.12
CA LEU A 46 -5.07 -24.21 -2.19
C LEU A 46 -5.58 -24.25 -3.64
N VAL A 47 -5.03 -23.40 -4.51
CA VAL A 47 -5.31 -23.40 -5.95
C VAL A 47 -4.81 -24.69 -6.59
N ALA A 48 -3.58 -25.11 -6.26
CA ALA A 48 -3.04 -26.38 -6.71
C ALA A 48 -3.89 -27.57 -6.21
N GLN A 49 -4.43 -27.51 -4.99
CA GLN A 49 -5.36 -28.51 -4.47
C GLN A 49 -6.65 -28.58 -5.27
N ILE A 50 -7.27 -27.43 -5.56
CA ILE A 50 -8.45 -27.35 -6.42
C ILE A 50 -8.16 -27.98 -7.78
N PHE A 51 -7.06 -27.58 -8.44
CA PHE A 51 -6.71 -28.16 -9.74
C PHE A 51 -6.33 -29.64 -9.67
N SER A 52 -5.77 -30.12 -8.55
CA SER A 52 -5.47 -31.54 -8.35
C SER A 52 -6.73 -32.41 -8.31
N HIS A 53 -7.85 -31.88 -7.83
CA HIS A 53 -9.14 -32.58 -7.87
C HIS A 53 -9.62 -32.85 -9.31
N TYR A 54 -9.35 -31.92 -10.24
CA TYR A 54 -9.76 -32.05 -11.65
C TYR A 54 -8.67 -32.71 -12.53
N TYR A 55 -7.40 -32.46 -12.21
CA TYR A 55 -6.23 -32.82 -13.01
C TYR A 55 -5.12 -33.41 -12.12
N PRO A 56 -5.35 -34.55 -11.46
CA PRO A 56 -4.42 -35.10 -10.46
C PRO A 56 -3.05 -35.47 -11.05
N ARG A 57 -2.96 -35.73 -12.36
CA ARG A 57 -1.71 -36.07 -13.05
C ARG A 57 -0.79 -34.86 -13.23
N ASP A 58 -1.33 -33.65 -13.39
CA ASP A 58 -0.52 -32.44 -13.65
C ASP A 58 -0.30 -31.58 -12.40
N PHE A 59 -1.15 -31.76 -11.39
CA PHE A 59 -1.10 -31.04 -10.13
C PHE A 59 -0.81 -32.00 -8.98
N SER A 60 0.47 -32.32 -8.81
CA SER A 60 0.91 -33.18 -7.71
C SER A 60 1.20 -32.36 -6.46
N LEU A 61 0.42 -32.58 -5.40
CA LEU A 61 0.46 -31.75 -4.18
C LEU A 61 1.78 -31.80 -3.41
N HIS A 62 2.60 -32.83 -3.63
CA HIS A 62 3.92 -32.93 -3.03
C HIS A 62 4.92 -31.92 -3.63
N SER A 63 4.65 -31.39 -4.82
CA SER A 63 5.50 -30.43 -5.50
C SER A 63 5.26 -28.97 -5.04
N TYR A 64 4.23 -28.74 -4.23
CA TYR A 64 3.83 -27.40 -3.78
C TYR A 64 4.12 -27.22 -2.29
N ASP A 65 4.72 -26.09 -1.95
CA ASP A 65 5.02 -25.73 -0.57
C ASP A 65 3.78 -25.15 0.13
N ARG A 66 3.56 -25.49 1.41
CA ARG A 66 2.54 -24.86 2.26
C ARG A 66 3.03 -23.56 2.91
N GLY A 67 4.31 -23.22 2.70
CA GLY A 67 4.96 -22.03 3.22
C GLY A 67 4.28 -20.73 2.79
N THR A 68 4.48 -19.70 3.61
CA THR A 68 3.91 -18.35 3.41
C THR A 68 4.95 -17.31 3.00
N SER A 69 6.21 -17.71 2.81
CA SER A 69 7.27 -16.80 2.35
C SER A 69 7.03 -16.39 0.90
N LEU A 70 7.42 -15.16 0.54
CA LEU A 70 7.19 -14.63 -0.81
C LEU A 70 7.81 -15.52 -1.89
N SER A 71 9.02 -16.04 -1.66
CA SER A 71 9.69 -16.96 -2.58
C SER A 71 8.93 -18.28 -2.77
N ALA A 72 8.39 -18.86 -1.70
CA ALA A 72 7.56 -20.07 -1.79
C ALA A 72 6.26 -19.79 -2.57
N LYS A 73 5.61 -18.64 -2.34
CA LYS A 73 4.44 -18.22 -3.12
C LYS A 73 4.78 -18.13 -4.61
N GLN A 74 5.81 -17.36 -4.97
CA GLN A 74 6.24 -17.17 -6.35
C GLN A 74 6.59 -18.49 -7.03
N TRP A 75 7.28 -19.38 -6.32
CA TRP A 75 7.60 -20.71 -6.82
C TRP A 75 6.35 -21.53 -7.12
N ASN A 76 5.42 -21.62 -6.15
CA ASN A 76 4.16 -22.34 -6.33
C ASN A 76 3.36 -21.81 -7.52
N TRP A 77 3.21 -20.49 -7.63
CA TRP A 77 2.47 -19.86 -8.72
C TRP A 77 3.11 -20.10 -10.09
N SER A 78 4.44 -20.04 -10.18
CA SER A 78 5.16 -20.39 -11.42
C SER A 78 4.93 -21.85 -11.83
N GLN A 79 4.84 -22.79 -10.88
CA GLN A 79 4.49 -24.17 -11.18
C GLN A 79 3.03 -24.32 -11.64
N ILE A 80 2.10 -23.61 -11.00
CA ILE A 80 0.68 -23.60 -11.38
C ILE A 80 0.53 -23.09 -12.81
N GLU A 81 1.12 -21.93 -13.14
CA GLU A 81 1.06 -21.35 -14.49
C GLU A 81 1.58 -22.34 -15.54
N ARG A 82 2.74 -22.97 -15.31
CA ARG A 82 3.29 -23.98 -16.22
C ARG A 82 2.38 -25.20 -16.39
N SER A 83 1.73 -25.66 -15.32
CA SER A 83 0.78 -26.78 -15.41
C SER A 83 -0.53 -26.40 -16.12
N LEU A 84 -0.97 -25.14 -16.00
CA LEU A 84 -2.13 -24.62 -16.72
C LEU A 84 -1.84 -24.44 -18.22
N GLU A 85 -0.66 -23.93 -18.59
CA GLU A 85 -0.22 -23.75 -19.97
C GLU A 85 -0.24 -25.08 -20.74
N LYS A 86 0.21 -26.18 -20.12
CA LYS A 86 0.14 -27.53 -20.70
C LYS A 86 -1.28 -27.96 -21.09
N ARG A 87 -2.30 -27.37 -20.46
CA ARG A 87 -3.72 -27.64 -20.70
C ARG A 87 -4.40 -26.56 -21.53
N ASN A 88 -3.67 -25.57 -22.04
CA ASN A 88 -4.19 -24.37 -22.70
C ASN A 88 -5.19 -23.60 -21.82
N LEU A 89 -4.96 -23.58 -20.51
CA LEU A 89 -5.72 -22.79 -19.55
C LEU A 89 -4.88 -21.57 -19.13
N TYR A 90 -5.53 -20.42 -18.99
CA TYR A 90 -4.87 -19.17 -18.63
C TYR A 90 -5.70 -18.44 -17.58
N LEU A 91 -5.02 -17.93 -16.57
CA LEU A 91 -5.56 -17.02 -15.56
C LEU A 91 -4.98 -15.62 -15.81
N LYS A 92 -5.70 -14.57 -15.40
CA LYS A 92 -5.17 -13.21 -15.54
C LYS A 92 -3.91 -13.02 -14.71
N LYS A 93 -2.87 -12.46 -15.32
CA LYS A 93 -1.58 -12.24 -14.66
C LYS A 93 -1.71 -11.25 -13.52
N GLU A 94 -2.54 -10.22 -13.70
CA GLU A 94 -2.85 -9.22 -12.68
C GLU A 94 -3.52 -9.88 -11.47
N ALA A 95 -4.42 -10.84 -11.69
CA ALA A 95 -5.11 -11.58 -10.63
C ALA A 95 -4.14 -12.46 -9.83
N ILE A 96 -3.23 -13.15 -10.51
CA ILE A 96 -2.18 -13.96 -9.88
C ILE A 96 -1.26 -13.07 -9.04
N ASP A 97 -0.70 -12.01 -9.63
CA ASP A 97 0.23 -11.09 -8.97
C ASP A 97 -0.43 -10.41 -7.76
N GLY A 98 -1.64 -9.89 -7.94
CA GLY A 98 -2.44 -9.34 -6.85
C GLY A 98 -2.71 -10.36 -5.74
N THR A 99 -2.95 -11.63 -6.08
CA THR A 99 -3.19 -12.71 -5.10
C THR A 99 -1.93 -13.06 -4.31
N ILE A 100 -0.76 -13.15 -4.96
CA ILE A 100 0.54 -13.38 -4.31
C ILE A 100 0.79 -12.31 -3.22
N HIS A 101 0.49 -11.07 -3.58
CA HIS A 101 0.67 -9.88 -2.75
C HIS A 101 -0.51 -9.57 -1.83
N CYS A 102 -1.49 -10.46 -1.74
CA CYS A 102 -2.68 -10.31 -0.90
C CYS A 102 -3.45 -8.99 -1.15
N LYS A 103 -3.46 -8.46 -2.38
CA LYS A 103 -4.24 -7.27 -2.72
C LYS A 103 -5.75 -7.52 -2.51
N PRO A 104 -6.51 -6.51 -2.06
CA PRO A 104 -7.95 -6.66 -1.89
C PRO A 104 -8.63 -6.94 -3.23
N GLY A 105 -9.53 -7.93 -3.28
CA GLY A 105 -10.29 -8.29 -4.48
C GLY A 105 -9.57 -9.23 -5.45
N ALA A 106 -8.24 -9.34 -5.38
CA ALA A 106 -7.46 -10.16 -6.31
C ALA A 106 -7.71 -11.66 -6.14
N ALA A 107 -7.70 -12.15 -4.91
CA ALA A 107 -7.95 -13.56 -4.65
C ALA A 107 -9.40 -13.94 -4.98
N GLU A 108 -10.35 -13.06 -4.68
CA GLU A 108 -11.76 -13.28 -4.99
C GLU A 108 -12.01 -13.38 -6.49
N LEU A 109 -11.39 -12.49 -7.27
CA LEU A 109 -11.44 -12.53 -8.73
C LEU A 109 -10.76 -13.79 -9.27
N LEU A 110 -9.58 -14.15 -8.75
CA LEU A 110 -8.86 -15.33 -9.18
C LEU A 110 -9.68 -16.61 -8.93
N VAL A 111 -10.31 -16.75 -7.76
CA VAL A 111 -11.16 -17.91 -7.46
C VAL A 111 -12.37 -17.97 -8.39
N LEU A 112 -12.94 -16.81 -8.75
CA LEU A 112 -14.02 -16.73 -9.73
C LEU A 112 -13.57 -17.17 -11.13
N GLU A 113 -12.37 -16.79 -11.56
CA GLU A 113 -11.79 -17.27 -12.82
C GLU A 113 -11.59 -18.78 -12.81
N VAL A 114 -10.98 -19.31 -11.74
CA VAL A 114 -10.77 -20.76 -11.58
C VAL A 114 -12.10 -21.52 -11.59
N TYR A 115 -13.12 -21.01 -10.90
CA TYR A 115 -14.47 -21.57 -10.94
C TYR A 115 -15.05 -21.60 -12.37
N THR A 116 -14.93 -20.49 -13.09
CA THR A 116 -15.46 -20.35 -14.46
C THR A 116 -14.77 -21.33 -15.41
N ILE A 117 -13.44 -21.43 -15.32
CA ILE A 117 -12.63 -22.35 -16.14
C ILE A 117 -12.99 -23.81 -15.88
N LEU A 118 -13.07 -24.21 -14.60
CA LEU A 118 -13.23 -25.63 -14.23
C LEU A 118 -14.67 -26.13 -14.38
N THR A 119 -15.65 -25.27 -14.09
CA THR A 119 -17.07 -25.66 -14.09
C THR A 119 -17.75 -25.37 -15.42
N LYS A 120 -17.08 -24.63 -16.34
CA LYS A 120 -17.67 -24.10 -17.58
C LYS A 120 -18.96 -23.29 -17.36
N GLY A 121 -19.19 -22.86 -16.12
CA GLY A 121 -20.37 -22.11 -15.71
C GLY A 121 -20.17 -20.65 -16.05
N ARG A 122 -21.14 -20.05 -16.75
CA ARG A 122 -21.17 -18.60 -16.95
C ARG A 122 -21.68 -17.96 -15.65
N VAL A 123 -20.78 -17.54 -14.77
CA VAL A 123 -21.17 -16.51 -13.80
C VAL A 123 -21.33 -15.25 -14.63
N SER A 124 -22.51 -14.65 -14.58
CA SER A 124 -22.90 -13.49 -15.37
C SER A 124 -21.76 -12.50 -15.52
N ASP A 125 -21.38 -12.23 -16.77
CA ASP A 125 -20.25 -11.40 -17.19
C ASP A 125 -20.04 -10.22 -16.24
N VAL A 126 -18.94 -10.27 -15.50
CA VAL A 126 -18.31 -9.05 -15.00
C VAL A 126 -17.34 -8.62 -16.09
N GLU A 127 -17.89 -8.17 -17.22
CA GLU A 127 -17.21 -7.26 -18.15
C GLU A 127 -17.08 -5.90 -17.45
N GLY A 128 -16.26 -5.87 -16.40
CA GLY A 128 -15.80 -4.65 -15.78
C GLY A 128 -14.53 -4.17 -16.47
N PRO A 129 -14.14 -2.90 -16.23
CA PRO A 129 -12.77 -2.48 -16.51
C PRO A 129 -11.77 -3.48 -15.92
N GLU A 130 -10.64 -3.70 -16.60
CA GLU A 130 -9.56 -4.52 -16.05
C GLU A 130 -9.26 -4.09 -14.60
N PRO A 131 -9.27 -5.01 -13.63
CA PRO A 131 -9.08 -4.66 -12.24
C PRO A 131 -7.63 -4.23 -12.04
N ASP A 132 -7.44 -2.99 -11.61
CA ASP A 132 -6.12 -2.41 -11.33
C ASP A 132 -5.62 -2.76 -9.91
N PHE A 133 -6.47 -3.39 -9.10
CA PHE A 133 -6.28 -3.72 -7.68
C PHE A 133 -5.77 -2.52 -6.85
N THR A 134 -6.13 -1.30 -7.27
CA THR A 134 -5.84 -0.08 -6.55
C THR A 134 -7.04 0.33 -5.68
N ASP A 135 -6.81 1.26 -4.76
CA ASP A 135 -7.89 1.86 -3.98
C ASP A 135 -8.58 3.03 -4.70
N GLU A 136 -8.31 3.26 -5.99
CA GLU A 136 -8.75 4.45 -6.74
C GLU A 136 -10.27 4.60 -6.78
N GLU A 137 -11.00 3.54 -7.18
CA GLU A 137 -12.46 3.54 -7.21
C GLU A 137 -13.03 3.90 -5.83
N TYR A 138 -12.49 3.27 -4.78
CA TYR A 138 -12.88 3.56 -3.41
C TYR A 138 -12.59 5.01 -3.01
N GLN A 139 -11.42 5.56 -3.35
CA GLN A 139 -11.09 6.97 -3.07
C GLN A 139 -12.00 7.95 -3.81
N ASN A 140 -12.47 7.60 -5.00
CA ASN A 140 -13.38 8.43 -5.78
C ASN A 140 -14.79 8.52 -5.17
N LEU A 141 -15.25 7.45 -4.51
CA LEU A 141 -16.53 7.43 -3.78
C LEU A 141 -16.48 8.25 -2.47
N LEU A 142 -15.29 8.44 -1.90
CA LEU A 142 -15.14 9.12 -0.62
C LEU A 142 -15.25 10.65 -0.74
N PRO A 143 -15.93 11.32 0.23
CA PRO A 143 -15.82 12.76 0.40
C PRO A 143 -14.38 13.17 0.63
N SER A 144 -14.02 14.39 0.23
CA SER A 144 -12.62 14.81 0.19
C SER A 144 -11.89 14.77 1.54
N LEU A 145 -12.59 15.04 2.64
CA LEU A 145 -12.02 14.97 3.99
C LEU A 145 -11.72 13.52 4.44
N ALA A 146 -12.41 12.54 3.86
CA ALA A 146 -12.25 11.13 4.19
C ALA A 146 -11.24 10.39 3.28
N ARG A 147 -10.77 11.04 2.20
CA ARG A 147 -9.78 10.47 1.29
C ARG A 147 -8.43 10.24 1.99
N SER A 148 -7.70 9.23 1.52
CA SER A 148 -6.37 8.87 2.02
C SER A 148 -5.36 10.03 1.90
N THR A 149 -4.45 10.14 2.86
CA THR A 149 -3.24 10.98 2.72
C THR A 149 -2.26 10.35 1.72
N ALA A 150 -1.30 11.13 1.22
CA ALA A 150 -0.28 10.63 0.28
C ALA A 150 0.45 9.37 0.79
N SER A 151 0.90 9.37 2.04
CA SER A 151 1.57 8.21 2.66
C SER A 151 0.64 7.00 2.74
N LYS A 152 -0.65 7.23 3.01
CA LYS A 152 -1.66 6.16 3.09
C LYS A 152 -1.98 5.60 1.71
N ALA A 153 -2.05 6.44 0.68
CA ALA A 153 -2.23 6.03 -0.71
C ALA A 153 -1.07 5.14 -1.18
N ILE A 154 0.18 5.50 -0.88
CA ILE A 154 1.34 4.65 -1.19
C ILE A 154 1.21 3.30 -0.47
N LYS A 155 0.91 3.31 0.84
CA LYS A 155 0.78 2.08 1.63
C LYS A 155 -0.36 1.16 1.15
N ASN A 156 -1.45 1.72 0.65
CA ASN A 156 -2.59 0.94 0.18
C ASN A 156 -2.32 0.28 -1.18
N ASN A 157 -1.58 0.96 -2.06
CA ASN A 157 -1.39 0.55 -3.46
C ASN A 157 -0.05 -0.12 -3.78
N LEU A 158 0.95 0.02 -2.89
CA LEU A 158 2.26 -0.59 -3.02
C LEU A 158 2.59 -1.39 -1.76
N THR A 159 2.48 -2.71 -1.86
CA THR A 159 2.74 -3.61 -0.73
C THR A 159 4.24 -3.85 -0.53
N ALA A 160 4.66 -4.14 0.71
CA ALA A 160 6.04 -4.51 0.99
C ALA A 160 6.50 -5.76 0.22
N THR A 161 5.59 -6.69 -0.06
CA THR A 161 5.89 -7.88 -0.84
C THR A 161 6.13 -7.57 -2.32
N GLU A 162 5.47 -6.57 -2.90
CA GLU A 162 5.76 -6.12 -4.28
C GLU A 162 7.16 -5.51 -4.38
N ILE A 163 7.56 -4.74 -3.37
CA ILE A 163 8.91 -4.15 -3.29
C ILE A 163 9.97 -5.25 -3.16
N GLN A 164 9.68 -6.30 -2.38
CA GLN A 164 10.59 -7.45 -2.23
C GLN A 164 10.66 -8.33 -3.48
N ALA A 165 9.56 -8.46 -4.25
CA ALA A 165 9.50 -9.27 -5.44
C ALA A 165 10.38 -8.71 -6.58
N VAL A 166 10.41 -7.38 -6.71
CA VAL A 166 11.25 -6.68 -7.68
C VAL A 166 12.19 -5.75 -6.91
N PRO A 167 13.40 -6.21 -6.53
CA PRO A 167 14.29 -5.44 -5.65
C PRO A 167 14.98 -4.25 -6.34
N ASP A 168 14.60 -3.92 -7.58
CA ASP A 168 15.10 -2.74 -8.27
C ASP A 168 14.48 -1.46 -7.67
N ILE A 169 15.37 -0.58 -7.20
CA ILE A 169 15.01 0.67 -6.53
C ILE A 169 14.31 1.61 -7.51
N SER A 170 14.76 1.66 -8.77
CA SER A 170 14.26 2.64 -9.75
C SER A 170 12.81 2.36 -10.16
N THR A 171 12.46 1.10 -10.41
CA THR A 171 11.08 0.69 -10.71
C THR A 171 10.14 0.90 -9.53
N ASN A 172 10.56 0.56 -8.32
CA ASN A 172 9.77 0.78 -7.11
C ASN A 172 9.56 2.26 -6.80
N GLN A 173 10.60 3.07 -6.99
CA GLN A 173 10.52 4.53 -6.87
C GLN A 173 9.50 5.09 -7.89
N ARG A 174 9.59 4.68 -9.16
CA ARG A 174 8.64 5.10 -10.20
C ARG A 174 7.20 4.72 -9.87
N LYS A 175 6.97 3.52 -9.32
CA LYS A 175 5.63 3.10 -8.85
C LYS A 175 5.11 4.03 -7.75
N ALA A 176 5.94 4.35 -6.76
CA ALA A 176 5.57 5.26 -5.67
C ALA A 176 5.31 6.68 -6.16
N GLU A 177 6.13 7.18 -7.09
CA GLU A 177 5.96 8.48 -7.74
C GLU A 177 4.63 8.55 -8.51
N ASN A 178 4.28 7.53 -9.28
CA ASN A 178 3.00 7.47 -9.98
C ASN A 178 1.79 7.56 -9.02
N ILE A 179 1.84 6.84 -7.89
CA ILE A 179 0.79 6.91 -6.87
C ILE A 179 0.71 8.32 -6.25
N LEU A 180 1.87 8.94 -6.00
CA LEU A 180 1.94 10.30 -5.45
C LEU A 180 1.38 11.34 -6.43
N CYS A 181 1.74 11.25 -7.71
CA CYS A 181 1.23 12.14 -8.76
C CYS A 181 -0.30 12.09 -8.84
N ARG A 182 -0.87 10.88 -8.93
CA ARG A 182 -2.34 10.69 -8.92
C ARG A 182 -2.99 11.29 -7.68
N HIS A 183 -2.39 11.09 -6.50
CA HIS A 183 -2.89 11.70 -5.26
C HIS A 183 -2.89 13.24 -5.32
N LEU A 184 -1.85 13.85 -5.87
CA LEU A 184 -1.75 15.31 -6.02
C LEU A 184 -2.79 15.84 -7.03
N GLU A 185 -3.01 15.13 -8.13
CA GLU A 185 -4.05 15.45 -9.13
C GLU A 185 -5.44 15.45 -8.49
N HIS A 186 -5.76 14.45 -7.67
CA HIS A 186 -7.02 14.41 -6.93
C HIS A 186 -7.20 15.62 -6.00
N LYS A 187 -6.14 16.07 -5.32
CA LYS A 187 -6.20 17.28 -4.48
C LYS A 187 -6.33 18.55 -5.32
N ALA A 188 -5.67 18.63 -6.47
CA ALA A 188 -5.79 19.76 -7.37
C ALA A 188 -7.22 19.88 -7.91
N ALA A 189 -7.81 18.77 -8.37
CA ALA A 189 -9.20 18.71 -8.79
C ALA A 189 -10.17 19.16 -7.69
N GLU A 190 -9.95 18.72 -6.44
CA GLU A 190 -10.76 19.16 -5.31
C GLU A 190 -10.70 20.68 -5.09
N ARG A 191 -9.51 21.29 -5.23
CA ARG A 191 -9.33 22.75 -5.09
C ARG A 191 -10.06 23.52 -6.17
N ILE A 192 -10.09 22.99 -7.39
CA ILE A 192 -10.81 23.57 -8.52
C ILE A 192 -12.33 23.49 -8.28
N LEU A 193 -12.83 22.36 -7.78
CA LEU A 193 -14.26 22.16 -7.53
C LEU A 193 -14.78 22.96 -6.31
N ASN A 194 -13.94 23.22 -5.31
CA ASN A 194 -14.33 23.88 -4.05
C ASN A 194 -13.48 25.11 -3.72
N PRO A 195 -13.44 26.15 -4.58
CA PRO A 195 -12.52 27.28 -4.42
C PRO A 195 -12.77 28.05 -3.12
N GLY A 196 -14.01 28.15 -2.66
CA GLY A 196 -14.38 28.84 -1.42
C GLY A 196 -13.73 28.24 -0.16
N ARG A 197 -13.49 26.93 -0.13
CA ARG A 197 -12.85 26.23 1.00
C ARG A 197 -11.35 26.56 1.12
N PHE A 198 -10.69 26.79 -0.02
CA PHE A 198 -9.24 26.91 -0.10
C PHE A 198 -8.72 28.35 -0.21
N LYS A 199 -9.62 29.34 -0.21
CA LYS A 199 -9.25 30.75 -0.08
C LYS A 199 -8.68 31.00 1.32
N VAL A 200 -7.35 31.12 1.40
CA VAL A 200 -6.69 31.59 2.62
C VAL A 200 -7.06 33.07 2.78
N LYS A 201 -7.83 33.40 3.82
CA LYS A 201 -8.06 34.81 4.16
C LYS A 201 -6.69 35.45 4.46
N PRO A 202 -6.35 36.62 3.90
CA PRO A 202 -5.13 37.31 4.26
C PRO A 202 -5.09 37.47 5.78
N LYS A 203 -3.99 37.09 6.43
CA LYS A 203 -3.82 37.36 7.86
C LYS A 203 -3.90 38.88 8.02
N ARG A 204 -4.94 39.36 8.70
CA ARG A 204 -5.06 40.75 9.14
C ARG A 204 -4.03 40.92 10.26
N SER A 205 -2.79 41.23 9.91
CA SER A 205 -1.73 41.55 10.85
C SER A 205 -2.05 42.88 11.51
N HIS A 206 -2.74 42.86 12.64
CA HIS A 206 -2.61 43.93 13.61
C HIS A 206 -1.30 43.67 14.37
N PRO A 207 -0.32 44.59 14.34
CA PRO A 207 0.86 44.49 15.19
C PRO A 207 0.38 44.45 16.65
N ALA A 208 0.73 43.38 17.38
CA ALA A 208 0.55 43.36 18.82
C ALA A 208 1.51 44.39 19.44
N PRO A 209 1.07 45.22 20.40
CA PRO A 209 1.96 46.17 21.05
C PRO A 209 3.09 45.41 21.75
N HIS A 210 4.33 45.80 21.47
CA HIS A 210 5.50 45.30 22.19
C HIS A 210 5.35 45.62 23.67
N ASN A 211 5.19 44.60 24.52
CA ASN A 211 5.38 44.76 25.96
C ASN A 211 6.87 44.96 26.22
N LEU A 212 7.24 46.18 26.62
CA LEU A 212 8.56 46.51 27.15
C LEU A 212 8.79 45.72 28.44
N VAL A 213 9.85 44.92 28.47
CA VAL A 213 10.34 44.25 29.68
C VAL A 213 11.04 45.30 30.55
N PRO A 214 10.71 45.44 31.85
CA PRO A 214 11.43 46.34 32.75
C PRO A 214 12.87 45.84 33.01
N GLN A 215 13.83 46.76 32.96
CA GLN A 215 15.23 46.53 33.33
C GLN A 215 15.38 46.22 34.82
N SER A 216 16.04 45.11 35.17
CA SER A 216 16.61 44.89 36.50
C SER A 216 18.10 45.22 36.50
N GLN A 217 18.49 46.12 37.42
CA GLN A 217 19.86 46.50 37.80
C GLN A 217 20.72 45.25 38.08
N MET A 218 21.85 45.06 37.39
CA MET A 218 23.20 45.52 37.72
C MET A 218 23.87 44.72 38.85
N ASP A 219 24.77 43.81 38.47
CA ASP A 219 25.94 43.44 39.27
C ASP A 219 27.17 43.25 38.38
N LYS A 220 28.30 43.78 38.84
CA LYS A 220 29.54 44.08 38.11
C LYS A 220 30.56 42.93 38.18
N CYS A 221 31.35 42.77 37.11
CA CYS A 221 32.82 42.54 37.04
C CYS A 221 33.17 41.86 35.70
N SER A 222 34.24 42.13 34.95
CA SER A 222 35.30 43.16 34.86
C SER A 222 36.11 42.80 33.59
N ASP A 223 36.54 43.81 32.82
CA ASP A 223 37.64 43.88 31.82
C ASP A 223 37.66 42.86 30.63
N THR A 224 37.94 43.15 29.35
CA THR A 224 38.72 44.20 28.67
C THR A 224 38.44 44.17 27.14
N CYS A 225 38.70 45.30 26.46
CA CYS A 225 39.07 45.50 25.03
C CYS A 225 38.05 45.43 23.88
N SER A 226 37.77 46.62 23.33
CA SER A 226 37.38 46.96 21.93
C SER A 226 38.59 46.79 20.95
N PRO A 227 38.50 46.93 19.60
CA PRO A 227 37.56 47.78 18.86
C PRO A 227 37.05 47.33 17.46
N GLU A 228 36.07 48.11 16.99
CA GLU A 228 35.78 48.48 15.58
C GLU A 228 35.19 47.47 14.58
N GLY A 229 34.15 47.94 13.85
CA GLY A 229 33.75 47.37 12.57
C GLY A 229 32.26 47.46 12.26
N ASN A 230 31.82 48.61 11.72
CA ASN A 230 30.51 48.79 11.07
C ASN A 230 30.23 47.70 10.02
N THR A 231 28.97 47.32 9.82
CA THR A 231 28.16 47.64 8.61
C THR A 231 26.91 46.77 8.52
N LEU A 232 25.79 47.46 8.31
CA LEU A 232 24.47 47.03 7.82
C LEU A 232 24.43 45.69 7.05
N LYS A 233 23.53 44.78 7.45
CA LYS A 233 23.04 43.71 6.56
C LYS A 233 21.52 43.58 6.60
N LEU A 234 20.91 43.94 5.46
CA LEU A 234 19.63 43.45 4.98
C LEU A 234 19.53 41.93 5.19
N TRP A 235 18.47 41.48 5.87
CA TRP A 235 18.08 40.08 5.81
C TRP A 235 17.18 39.85 4.59
N SER A 236 17.83 39.69 3.45
CA SER A 236 17.27 38.91 2.35
C SER A 236 17.41 37.43 2.73
N SER A 237 16.30 36.72 2.90
CA SER A 237 16.33 35.26 3.08
C SER A 237 16.78 34.59 1.78
N PRO A 238 17.77 33.67 1.80
CA PRO A 238 17.96 32.72 0.72
C PRO A 238 17.49 31.32 1.15
N ALA A 239 16.73 30.73 0.24
CA ALA A 239 16.73 29.35 -0.20
C ALA A 239 17.53 28.32 0.63
N TRP A 240 16.86 27.19 0.84
CA TRP A 240 17.38 25.92 1.33
C TRP A 240 18.87 25.70 1.03
N SER A 241 19.70 25.93 2.04
CA SER A 241 21.04 25.39 2.12
C SER A 241 21.00 24.07 2.88
N ARG A 242 21.59 23.07 2.23
CA ARG A 242 21.78 21.69 2.65
C ARG A 242 22.28 21.61 4.10
N ALA A 243 21.37 21.35 5.05
CA ALA A 243 21.77 21.03 6.41
C ALA A 243 22.41 19.64 6.42
N SER A 244 23.70 19.56 6.73
CA SER A 244 24.38 18.31 7.06
C SER A 244 23.78 17.76 8.35
N VAL A 245 22.88 16.80 8.23
CA VAL A 245 22.32 16.07 9.37
C VAL A 245 23.41 15.16 9.93
N SER A 246 23.93 15.46 11.11
CA SER A 246 24.85 14.56 11.81
C SER A 246 24.05 13.44 12.48
N PHE A 247 24.25 12.20 12.04
CA PHE A 247 23.76 11.03 12.77
C PHE A 247 24.78 10.62 13.84
N LYS A 248 24.32 10.42 15.08
CA LYS A 248 25.12 9.75 16.12
C LYS A 248 24.96 8.25 15.94
N GLU A 249 26.05 7.57 15.65
CA GLU A 249 26.11 6.11 15.59
C GLU A 249 26.05 5.53 17.01
N ILE A 250 25.05 4.67 17.27
CA ILE A 250 24.88 3.98 18.55
C ILE A 250 25.53 2.61 18.43
N LYS A 251 26.67 2.42 19.11
CA LYS A 251 27.37 1.12 19.16
C LYS A 251 26.71 0.21 20.20
N VAL A 252 25.95 -0.77 19.73
CA VAL A 252 25.35 -1.81 20.58
C VAL A 252 26.42 -2.86 20.91
N ARG A 253 26.73 -3.04 22.20
CA ARG A 253 27.56 -4.18 22.66
C ARG A 253 26.67 -5.41 22.74
N GLN A 254 26.87 -6.36 21.84
CA GLN A 254 26.27 -7.69 21.95
C GLN A 254 27.16 -8.57 22.86
N PRO A 255 26.57 -9.33 23.80
CA PRO A 255 27.33 -10.28 24.60
C PRO A 255 27.81 -11.46 23.75
N ALA A 256 29.05 -11.89 23.98
CA ALA A 256 29.64 -13.03 23.30
C ALA A 256 28.86 -14.32 23.62
N LYS A 257 28.42 -15.03 22.57
CA LYS A 257 27.90 -16.38 22.70
C LYS A 257 29.08 -17.32 22.95
N HIS A 258 29.23 -17.76 24.20
CA HIS A 258 30.09 -18.91 24.50
C HIS A 258 29.47 -20.16 23.88
N SER A 259 30.14 -20.72 22.88
CA SER A 259 29.86 -22.05 22.35
C SER A 259 30.30 -23.09 23.37
N LEU A 260 29.35 -23.69 24.09
CA LEU A 260 29.58 -24.94 24.80
C LEU A 260 29.35 -26.09 23.82
N VAL A 261 30.43 -26.48 23.14
CA VAL A 261 30.58 -27.84 22.62
C VAL A 261 31.44 -28.56 23.65
N ASN A 262 30.82 -29.46 24.41
CA ASN A 262 31.52 -30.48 25.17
C ASN A 262 30.99 -31.84 24.71
N TYR A 263 31.92 -32.61 24.14
CA TYR A 263 32.01 -34.06 23.92
C TYR A 263 30.72 -34.86 23.68
#